data_AF-A0A8T4FPG7-F1
#
_entry.id   AF-A0A8T4FPG7-F1
#
_cell.length_a   1.000
_cell.length_b   1.000
_cell.length_c   1.000
_cell.angle_alpha   90.00
_cell.angle_beta   90.00
_cell.angle_gamma   90.00
#
_symmetry.space_group_name_H-M   'P 1'
#
loop_
_entity.id
_entity.type
_entity.pdbx_description
1 polymer ?
#
loop_
_entity_poly.entity_id
_entity_poly.type
_entity_poly.pdbx_seq_one_letter_code
_entity_poly.pdbx_strand_id
1 'polypeptide(L)'
;MGGTEADRFLNCVMRRSESDSLFRVGVVLAVSMLCPLFVAFVLYSWYEDQQSDMELGVGLISWTVIFYVLYLEVRGIALHRMRDAEWMGSLAAYARSRGRGTEEMDGFLGSSGVSDSGRALAVSRAAFIFLFAFNVFLALWMRASGIDEGSSSLISGLMPSLMVVELSVTAAYLFKAVVSHDSLQSEFTSLFVDAMGEDLGLREPMRTSFTGSRVRLWPHAVLLIVTLGLYSTFFNLLVVHKMNVHLTSQWAYEEGLVAAMAEAEGASGVRKGEAVALSGAKAFLDLLQRGGAYACFTPIFI
;
A
#
# COMPACT_ATOMS: atom_id res chain seq x y z
N MET A 1 23.39 24.28 38.03
CA MET A 1 23.47 24.55 36.57
C MET A 1 23.09 23.24 35.88
N GLY A 2 22.09 23.24 35.01
CA GLY A 2 21.71 22.03 34.27
C GLY A 2 22.91 21.54 33.45
N GLY A 3 23.26 20.27 33.58
CA GLY A 3 24.34 19.69 32.77
C GLY A 3 23.90 19.64 31.30
N THR A 4 24.85 19.76 30.38
CA THR A 4 24.63 19.64 28.93
C THR A 4 23.81 18.42 28.54
N GLU A 5 23.92 17.33 29.30
CA GLU A 5 23.22 16.07 29.07
C GLU A 5 21.74 16.11 29.47
N ALA A 6 21.40 16.84 30.55
CA ALA A 6 20.01 17.05 30.95
C ALA A 6 19.27 17.92 29.93
N ASP A 7 19.95 18.94 29.39
CA ASP A 7 19.39 19.81 28.35
C ASP A 7 19.17 19.05 27.04
N ARG A 8 20.06 18.11 26.67
CA ARG A 8 19.86 17.21 25.53
C ARG A 8 18.63 16.32 25.72
N PHE A 9 18.51 15.66 26.87
CA PHE A 9 17.32 14.88 27.20
C PHE A 9 16.04 15.71 27.14
N LEU A 10 16.03 16.89 27.77
CA LEU A 10 14.86 17.79 27.75
C LEU A 10 14.50 18.23 26.34
N ASN A 11 15.49 18.53 25.49
CA ASN A 11 15.25 18.86 24.08
C ASN A 11 14.59 17.70 23.32
N CYS A 12 15.04 16.46 23.52
CA CYS A 12 14.43 15.28 22.90
C CYS A 12 12.96 15.12 23.30
N VAL A 13 12.62 15.37 24.58
CA VAL A 13 11.27 15.23 25.11
C VAL A 13 10.35 16.40 24.72
N MET A 14 10.83 17.63 24.86
CA MET A 14 10.02 18.84 24.61
C MET A 14 9.69 19.02 23.13
N ARG A 15 10.60 18.64 22.23
CA ARG A 15 10.39 18.70 20.77
C ARG A 15 9.80 17.42 20.19
N ARG A 16 9.38 16.48 21.03
CA ARG A 16 8.83 15.19 20.61
C ARG A 16 7.59 15.38 19.75
N SER A 17 6.66 16.24 20.17
CA SER A 17 5.41 16.51 19.45
C SER A 17 5.61 17.18 18.09
N GLU A 18 6.66 17.98 17.94
CA GLU A 18 7.04 18.64 16.68
C GLU A 18 7.60 17.65 15.65
N SER A 19 8.15 16.53 16.12
CA SER A 19 8.98 15.63 15.33
C SER A 19 8.42 14.20 15.20
N ASP A 20 7.54 13.77 16.12
CA ASP A 20 6.91 12.43 16.17
C ASP A 20 5.43 12.43 15.79
N SER A 21 4.90 13.53 15.25
CA SER A 21 3.64 13.41 14.53
C SER A 21 3.90 12.59 13.27
N LEU A 22 3.87 11.26 13.40
CA LEU A 22 3.57 10.36 12.29
C LEU A 22 2.33 10.96 11.67
N PHE A 23 2.50 11.44 10.43
CA PHE A 23 1.56 12.20 9.63
C PHE A 23 0.12 12.06 10.11
N ARG A 24 -0.60 13.18 10.27
CA ARG A 24 -2.05 13.12 10.56
C ARG A 24 -2.66 12.10 9.62
N VAL A 25 -3.14 10.97 10.14
CA VAL A 25 -3.53 9.80 9.33
C VAL A 25 -4.50 10.21 8.23
N GLY A 26 -5.35 11.21 8.51
CA GLY A 26 -6.23 11.84 7.53
C GLY A 26 -5.52 12.51 6.34
N VAL A 27 -4.33 13.09 6.50
CA VAL A 27 -3.53 13.66 5.40
C VAL A 27 -2.92 12.55 4.55
N VAL A 28 -2.42 11.48 5.17
CA VAL A 28 -1.88 10.32 4.42
C VAL A 28 -2.97 9.68 3.59
N LEU A 29 -4.14 9.40 4.19
CA LEU A 29 -5.30 8.86 3.50
C LEU A 29 -5.83 9.82 2.43
N ALA A 30 -5.88 11.12 2.71
CA ALA A 30 -6.30 12.11 1.72
C ALA A 30 -5.34 12.13 0.52
N VAL A 31 -4.03 12.12 0.74
CA VAL A 31 -3.05 12.13 -0.37
C VAL A 31 -3.07 10.81 -1.12
N SER A 32 -3.15 9.67 -0.43
CA SER A 32 -3.14 8.34 -1.06
C SER A 32 -4.41 8.04 -1.85
N MET A 33 -5.55 8.63 -1.48
CA MET A 33 -6.83 8.41 -2.17
C MET A 33 -7.17 9.54 -3.15
N LEU A 34 -7.06 10.81 -2.73
CA LEU A 34 -7.49 11.94 -3.55
C LEU A 34 -6.55 12.23 -4.71
N CYS A 35 -5.24 11.99 -4.56
CA CYS A 35 -4.29 12.25 -5.65
C CYS A 35 -4.52 11.29 -6.83
N PRO A 36 -4.63 9.97 -6.64
CA PRO A 36 -5.02 9.05 -7.72
C PRO A 36 -6.41 9.34 -8.31
N LEU A 37 -7.40 9.65 -7.47
CA LEU A 37 -8.77 9.99 -7.92
C LEU A 37 -8.80 11.26 -8.76
N PHE A 38 -8.09 12.31 -8.34
CA PHE A 38 -8.00 13.57 -9.07
C PHE A 38 -7.31 13.38 -10.42
N VAL A 39 -6.22 12.61 -10.44
CA VAL A 39 -5.52 12.26 -11.68
C VAL A 39 -6.40 11.43 -12.61
N ALA A 40 -7.10 10.43 -12.07
CA ALA A 40 -8.05 9.63 -12.84
C ALA A 40 -9.15 10.51 -13.46
N PHE A 41 -9.69 11.46 -12.69
CA PHE A 41 -10.67 12.43 -13.18
C PHE A 41 -10.11 13.32 -14.30
N VAL A 42 -8.89 13.83 -14.15
CA VAL A 42 -8.23 14.67 -15.17
C VAL A 42 -7.91 13.87 -16.44
N LEU A 43 -7.45 12.63 -16.31
CA LEU A 43 -7.16 11.77 -17.46
C LEU A 43 -8.44 11.32 -18.17
N TYR A 44 -9.49 10.97 -17.42
CA TYR A 44 -10.80 10.62 -17.96
C TYR A 44 -11.42 11.75 -18.76
N SER A 45 -11.29 12.99 -18.28
CA SER A 45 -11.80 14.17 -18.99
C SER A 45 -10.98 14.56 -20.23
N TRP A 46 -9.75 14.05 -20.38
CA TRP A 46 -8.90 14.34 -21.54
C TRP A 46 -8.84 13.24 -22.61
N TYR A 47 -9.13 11.98 -22.24
CA TYR A 47 -8.91 10.80 -23.06
C TYR A 47 -10.15 9.91 -23.19
N GLU A 48 -11.33 10.49 -23.48
CA GLU A 48 -12.62 9.78 -23.59
C GLU A 48 -12.56 8.52 -24.50
N ASP A 49 -11.71 8.53 -25.54
CA ASP A 49 -11.57 7.44 -26.52
C ASP A 49 -10.38 6.47 -26.26
N GLN A 50 -9.52 6.69 -25.25
CA GLN A 50 -8.32 5.88 -24.97
C GLN A 50 -8.34 5.26 -23.56
N GLN A 51 -9.37 4.45 -23.31
CA GLN A 51 -9.65 3.86 -21.99
C GLN A 51 -8.48 3.01 -21.43
N SER A 52 -7.76 2.27 -22.27
CA SER A 52 -6.63 1.42 -21.85
C SER A 52 -5.42 2.22 -21.34
N ASP A 53 -5.10 3.32 -22.01
CA ASP A 53 -3.94 4.16 -21.69
C ASP A 53 -4.21 4.97 -20.42
N MET A 54 -5.47 5.35 -20.21
CA MET A 54 -5.94 5.98 -18.99
C MET A 54 -5.84 5.05 -17.79
N GLU A 55 -6.34 3.81 -17.88
CA GLU A 55 -6.30 2.83 -16.77
C GLU A 55 -4.86 2.58 -16.30
N LEU A 56 -3.94 2.44 -17.26
CA LEU A 56 -2.54 2.20 -16.96
C LEU A 56 -1.86 3.45 -16.37
N GLY A 57 -2.15 4.64 -16.92
CA GLY A 57 -1.66 5.91 -16.38
C GLY A 57 -2.10 6.17 -14.93
N VAL A 58 -3.38 5.90 -14.63
CA VAL A 58 -3.92 5.96 -13.26
C VAL A 58 -3.22 4.96 -12.36
N GLY A 59 -3.00 3.74 -12.83
CA GLY A 59 -2.33 2.70 -12.07
C GLY A 59 -0.88 3.04 -11.73
N LEU A 60 -0.09 3.55 -12.69
CA LEU A 60 1.30 3.97 -12.45
C LEU A 60 1.40 5.10 -11.42
N ILE A 61 0.48 6.07 -11.49
CA ILE A 61 0.43 7.18 -10.54
C ILE A 61 -0.02 6.69 -9.16
N SER A 62 -1.03 5.83 -9.10
CA SER A 62 -1.48 5.19 -7.85
C SER A 62 -0.34 4.43 -7.18
N TRP A 63 0.40 3.64 -7.95
CA TRP A 63 1.55 2.87 -7.46
C TRP A 63 2.63 3.80 -6.90
N THR A 64 2.95 4.88 -7.62
CA THR A 64 3.93 5.88 -7.18
C THR A 64 3.52 6.58 -5.89
N VAL A 65 2.25 6.97 -5.76
CA VAL A 65 1.73 7.63 -4.56
C VAL A 65 1.77 6.67 -3.36
N ILE A 66 1.35 5.42 -3.53
CA ILE A 66 1.41 4.41 -2.46
C ILE A 66 2.86 4.19 -2.04
N PHE A 67 3.79 4.07 -2.98
CA PHE A 67 5.21 3.87 -2.65
C PHE A 67 5.81 5.08 -1.92
N TYR A 68 5.40 6.29 -2.29
CA TYR A 68 5.78 7.51 -1.57
C TYR A 68 5.28 7.50 -0.11
N VAL A 69 4.02 7.13 0.11
CA VAL A 69 3.44 7.02 1.46
C VAL A 69 4.19 5.99 2.30
N LEU A 70 4.45 4.80 1.75
CA LEU A 70 5.23 3.75 2.42
C LEU A 70 6.64 4.22 2.78
N TYR A 71 7.30 4.93 1.86
CA TYR A 71 8.59 5.57 2.14
C TYR A 71 8.51 6.55 3.31
N LEU A 72 7.47 7.40 3.36
CA LEU A 72 7.27 8.37 4.43
C LEU A 72 7.04 7.68 5.79
N GLU A 73 6.32 6.56 5.83
CA GLU A 73 6.13 5.77 7.05
C GLU A 73 7.44 5.15 7.55
N VAL A 74 8.18 4.49 6.66
CA VAL A 74 9.51 3.93 6.99
C VAL A 74 10.46 5.03 7.46
N ARG A 75 10.44 6.19 6.80
CA ARG A 75 11.22 7.36 7.20
C ARG A 75 10.83 7.85 8.58
N GLY A 76 9.54 7.95 8.88
CA GLY A 76 9.04 8.37 10.19
C GLY A 76 9.58 7.47 11.30
N ILE A 77 9.45 6.15 11.15
CA ILE A 77 9.97 5.19 12.13
C ILE A 77 11.49 5.28 12.25
N ALA A 78 12.23 5.34 11.14
CA ALA A 78 13.69 5.40 11.18
C ALA A 78 14.19 6.66 11.92
N LEU A 79 13.59 7.82 11.65
CA LEU A 79 13.93 9.07 12.35
C LEU A 79 13.55 9.04 13.83
N HIS A 80 12.42 8.42 14.17
CA HIS A 80 12.01 8.20 15.56
C HIS A 80 13.05 7.35 16.30
N ARG A 81 13.45 6.21 15.73
CA ARG A 81 14.48 5.33 16.31
C ARG A 81 15.84 6.02 16.49
N MET A 82 16.27 6.82 15.51
CA MET A 82 17.53 7.58 15.61
C MET A 82 17.50 8.56 16.79
N ARG A 83 16.38 9.25 16.99
CA ARG A 83 16.22 10.19 18.10
C ARG A 83 16.12 9.48 19.43
N ASP A 84 15.44 8.34 19.49
CA ASP A 84 15.38 7.56 20.72
C ASP A 84 16.75 6.96 21.09
N ALA A 85 17.62 6.70 20.11
CA ALA A 85 19.05 6.46 20.38
C ALA A 85 19.70 7.62 21.13
N GLU A 86 19.48 8.84 20.67
CA GLU A 86 20.01 10.06 21.29
C GLU A 86 19.42 10.28 22.69
N TRP A 87 18.13 10.02 22.85
CA TRP A 87 17.43 10.07 24.13
C TRP A 87 18.01 9.05 25.13
N MET A 88 18.15 7.78 24.74
CA MET A 88 18.77 6.74 25.57
C MET A 88 20.24 7.09 25.90
N GLY A 89 21.01 7.55 24.91
CA GLY A 89 22.39 7.99 25.12
C GLY A 89 22.51 9.17 26.10
N SER A 90 21.58 10.12 26.04
CA SER A 90 21.54 11.27 26.97
C SER A 90 21.22 10.83 28.40
N LEU A 91 20.32 9.86 28.56
CA LEU A 91 20.01 9.27 29.87
C LEU A 91 21.19 8.52 30.47
N ALA A 92 21.88 7.69 29.68
CA ALA A 92 23.10 7.02 30.11
C ALA A 92 24.19 8.04 30.51
N ALA A 93 24.41 9.09 29.71
CA ALA A 93 25.36 10.15 30.02
C ALA A 93 24.98 10.92 31.31
N TYR A 94 23.69 11.16 31.53
CA TYR A 94 23.19 11.78 32.76
C TYR A 94 23.46 10.90 33.99
N ALA A 95 23.17 9.60 33.92
CA ALA A 95 23.47 8.65 35.00
C ALA A 95 24.98 8.62 35.31
N ARG A 96 25.82 8.62 34.27
CA ARG A 96 27.29 8.70 34.42
C ARG A 96 27.73 9.99 35.11
N SER A 97 27.13 11.13 34.75
CA SER A 97 27.44 12.43 35.38
C SER A 97 27.07 12.49 36.87
N ARG A 98 26.16 11.60 37.31
CA ARG A 98 25.75 11.41 38.71
C ARG A 98 26.57 10.35 39.45
N GLY A 99 27.58 9.76 38.79
CA GLY A 99 28.44 8.73 39.38
C GLY A 99 27.78 7.36 39.48
N ARG A 100 26.69 7.11 38.73
CA ARG A 100 26.05 5.79 38.67
C ARG A 100 26.71 4.90 37.61
N GLY A 101 26.65 3.58 37.82
CA GLY A 101 27.18 2.60 36.87
C GLY A 101 26.36 2.58 35.58
N THR A 102 27.03 2.70 34.43
CA THR A 102 26.37 2.76 33.11
C THR A 102 26.78 1.64 32.15
N GLU A 103 27.57 0.68 32.62
CA GLU A 103 28.17 -0.37 31.78
C GLU A 103 27.10 -1.17 31.02
N GLU A 104 26.01 -1.55 31.69
CA GLU A 104 24.90 -2.28 31.06
C GLU A 104 24.13 -1.41 30.05
N MET A 105 23.90 -0.13 30.36
CA MET A 105 23.25 0.81 29.44
C MET A 105 24.10 1.07 28.18
N ASP A 106 25.41 1.24 28.36
CA ASP A 106 26.36 1.46 27.26
C ASP A 106 26.50 0.19 26.39
N GLY A 107 26.54 -1.00 27.01
CA GLY A 107 26.53 -2.28 26.31
C GLY A 107 25.23 -2.52 25.53
N PHE A 108 24.08 -2.13 26.10
CA PHE A 108 22.79 -2.20 25.44
C PHE A 108 22.71 -1.25 24.24
N LEU A 109 23.19 -0.02 24.37
CA LEU A 109 23.26 0.94 23.25
C LEU A 109 24.14 0.44 22.11
N GLY A 110 25.27 -0.22 22.42
CA GLY A 110 26.16 -0.80 21.42
C GLY A 110 25.57 -1.99 20.66
N SER A 111 24.64 -2.74 21.27
CA SER A 111 24.08 -3.99 20.74
C SER A 111 22.66 -3.89 20.19
N SER A 112 21.91 -2.85 20.55
CA SER A 112 20.49 -2.62 20.19
C SER A 112 20.23 -2.32 18.70
N GLY A 113 21.29 -2.28 17.87
CA GLY A 113 21.18 -2.12 16.42
C GLY A 113 20.54 -0.79 16.00
N VAL A 114 20.52 0.22 16.86
CA VAL A 114 19.89 1.51 16.54
C VAL A 114 20.60 2.22 15.38
N SER A 115 21.89 1.94 15.20
CA SER A 115 22.71 2.34 14.04
C SER A 115 22.18 1.82 12.70
N ASP A 116 21.45 0.70 12.66
CA ASP A 116 20.88 0.15 11.42
C ASP A 116 19.72 0.98 10.87
N SER A 117 19.13 1.88 11.67
CA SER A 117 18.01 2.74 11.26
C SER A 117 18.38 3.67 10.11
N GLY A 118 19.62 4.17 10.09
CA GLY A 118 20.14 5.01 9.00
C GLY A 118 20.27 4.22 7.69
N ARG A 119 20.68 2.95 7.76
CA ARG A 119 20.77 2.06 6.59
C ARG A 119 19.38 1.76 6.03
N ALA A 120 18.41 1.45 6.89
CA ALA A 120 17.03 1.20 6.47
C ALA A 120 16.42 2.42 5.76
N LEU A 121 16.66 3.63 6.27
CA LEU A 121 16.23 4.88 5.63
C LEU A 121 16.91 5.10 4.26
N ALA A 122 18.20 4.81 4.15
CA ALA A 122 18.93 4.94 2.88
C ALA A 122 18.41 3.95 1.83
N VAL A 123 18.19 2.70 2.22
CA VAL A 123 17.64 1.65 1.36
C VAL A 123 16.22 2.00 0.90
N SER A 124 15.34 2.43 1.81
CA SER A 124 13.96 2.81 1.44
C SER A 124 13.92 4.01 0.51
N ARG A 125 14.80 5.00 0.73
CA ARG A 125 14.95 6.15 -0.18
C ARG A 125 15.44 5.71 -1.56
N ALA A 126 16.45 4.85 -1.62
CA ALA A 126 16.98 4.35 -2.88
C ALA A 126 15.93 3.55 -3.65
N ALA A 127 15.17 2.69 -2.96
CA ALA A 127 14.04 1.96 -3.53
C ALA A 127 12.97 2.91 -4.10
N PHE A 128 12.63 3.98 -3.37
CA PHE A 128 11.66 4.99 -3.83
C PHE A 128 12.13 5.70 -5.10
N ILE A 129 13.38 6.19 -5.10
CA ILE A 129 13.94 6.88 -6.26
C ILE A 129 14.00 5.94 -7.47
N PHE A 130 14.44 4.69 -7.26
CA PHE A 130 14.50 3.68 -8.31
C PHE A 130 13.12 3.41 -8.90
N LEU A 131 12.11 3.15 -8.08
CA LEU A 131 10.75 2.86 -8.55
C LEU A 131 10.10 4.05 -9.21
N PHE A 132 10.31 5.27 -8.70
CA PHE A 132 9.86 6.48 -9.36
C PHE A 132 10.48 6.62 -10.75
N ALA A 133 11.81 6.49 -10.85
CA ALA A 133 12.51 6.54 -12.13
C ALA A 133 12.07 5.41 -13.07
N PHE A 134 11.83 4.21 -12.55
CA PHE A 134 11.31 3.08 -13.29
C PHE A 134 9.91 3.35 -13.83
N ASN A 135 8.99 3.90 -13.03
CA ASN A 135 7.63 4.24 -13.48
C ASN A 135 7.64 5.34 -14.54
N VAL A 136 8.50 6.36 -14.39
CA VAL A 136 8.68 7.40 -15.42
C VAL A 136 9.26 6.81 -16.70
N PHE A 137 10.30 5.99 -16.60
CA PHE A 137 10.89 5.30 -17.73
C PHE A 137 9.85 4.41 -18.43
N LEU A 138 9.10 3.63 -17.67
CA LEU A 138 8.04 2.77 -18.19
C LEU A 138 7.04 3.63 -18.96
N ALA A 139 6.46 4.66 -18.35
CA ALA A 139 5.51 5.55 -19.03
C ALA A 139 6.06 6.16 -20.33
N LEU A 140 7.32 6.61 -20.35
CA LEU A 140 7.95 7.15 -21.57
C LEU A 140 8.21 6.07 -22.62
N TRP A 141 8.68 4.89 -22.21
CA TRP A 141 8.91 3.75 -23.09
C TRP A 141 7.60 3.27 -23.72
N MET A 142 6.52 3.21 -22.93
CA MET A 142 5.19 2.86 -23.40
C MET A 142 4.70 3.83 -24.48
N ARG A 143 4.85 5.14 -24.23
CA ARG A 143 4.49 6.19 -25.18
C ARG A 143 5.32 6.13 -26.47
N ALA A 144 6.61 5.86 -26.36
CA ALA A 144 7.52 5.82 -27.51
C ALA A 144 7.33 4.57 -28.37
N SER A 145 6.99 3.44 -27.75
CA SER A 145 6.92 2.14 -28.43
C SER A 145 5.56 1.86 -29.07
N GLY A 146 4.51 2.61 -28.70
CA GLY A 146 3.15 2.36 -29.19
C GLY A 146 2.68 0.97 -28.78
N ILE A 147 2.54 0.77 -27.47
CA ILE A 147 2.30 -0.54 -26.87
C ILE A 147 1.07 -1.24 -27.45
N ASP A 148 1.25 -2.52 -27.79
CA ASP A 148 0.16 -3.39 -28.19
C ASP A 148 -0.75 -3.73 -26.99
N GLU A 149 -2.01 -4.06 -27.29
CA GLU A 149 -3.05 -4.33 -26.30
C GLU A 149 -2.69 -5.49 -25.35
N GLY A 150 -1.95 -6.49 -25.83
CA GLY A 150 -1.53 -7.64 -25.03
C GLY A 150 -0.51 -7.26 -23.96
N SER A 151 0.49 -6.45 -24.32
CA SER A 151 1.48 -5.91 -23.39
C SER A 151 0.84 -4.97 -22.36
N SER A 152 -0.10 -4.12 -22.77
CA SER A 152 -0.86 -3.24 -21.86
C SER A 152 -1.68 -4.05 -20.84
N SER A 153 -2.39 -5.09 -21.31
CA SER A 153 -3.17 -5.99 -20.45
C SER A 153 -2.31 -6.70 -19.42
N LEU A 154 -1.12 -7.19 -19.83
CA LEU A 154 -0.19 -7.87 -18.93
C LEU A 154 0.36 -6.94 -17.83
N ILE A 155 0.73 -5.70 -18.18
CA ILE A 155 1.19 -4.70 -17.21
C ILE A 155 0.08 -4.33 -16.23
N SER A 156 -1.12 -4.06 -16.75
CA SER A 156 -2.31 -3.73 -15.94
C SER A 156 -2.73 -4.87 -15.01
N GLY A 157 -2.51 -6.13 -15.40
CA GLY A 157 -2.75 -7.30 -14.55
C GLY A 157 -1.68 -7.52 -13.46
N LEU A 158 -0.40 -7.29 -13.79
CA LEU A 158 0.71 -7.51 -12.86
C LEU A 158 0.84 -6.42 -11.80
N MET A 159 0.59 -5.17 -12.17
CA MET A 159 0.80 -4.01 -11.30
C MET A 159 0.05 -4.09 -9.96
N PRO A 160 -1.26 -4.43 -9.91
CA PRO A 160 -1.97 -4.62 -8.64
C PRO A 160 -1.33 -5.70 -7.75
N SER A 161 -0.84 -6.80 -8.33
CA SER A 161 -0.19 -7.87 -7.57
C SER A 161 1.13 -7.41 -6.97
N LEU A 162 1.94 -6.66 -7.72
CA LEU A 162 3.18 -6.07 -7.22
C LEU A 162 2.92 -5.06 -6.08
N MET A 163 1.87 -4.23 -6.22
CA MET A 163 1.45 -3.29 -5.17
C MET A 163 1.06 -4.02 -3.88
N VAL A 164 0.36 -5.15 -3.98
CA VAL A 164 -0.06 -5.96 -2.81
C VAL A 164 1.14 -6.60 -2.13
N VAL A 165 2.08 -7.16 -2.89
CA VAL A 165 3.32 -7.73 -2.35
C VAL A 165 4.10 -6.66 -1.59
N GLU A 166 4.24 -5.47 -2.20
CA GLU A 166 4.97 -4.36 -1.61
C GLU A 166 4.33 -3.84 -0.31
N LEU A 167 3.00 -3.64 -0.32
CA LEU A 167 2.23 -3.27 0.86
C LEU A 167 2.41 -4.29 1.98
N SER A 168 2.39 -5.58 1.64
CA SER A 168 2.53 -6.66 2.62
C SER A 168 3.93 -6.70 3.23
N VAL A 169 4.97 -6.58 2.41
CA VAL A 169 6.37 -6.55 2.86
C VAL A 169 6.63 -5.33 3.74
N THR A 170 6.15 -4.14 3.32
CA THR A 170 6.32 -2.92 4.10
C THR A 170 5.55 -2.98 5.41
N ALA A 171 4.28 -3.42 5.40
CA ALA A 171 3.49 -3.57 6.62
C ALA A 171 4.16 -4.53 7.61
N ALA A 172 4.68 -5.66 7.13
CA ALA A 172 5.41 -6.62 7.96
C ALA A 172 6.68 -6.00 8.57
N TYR A 173 7.43 -5.22 7.79
CA TYR A 173 8.59 -4.48 8.26
C TYR A 173 8.23 -3.44 9.33
N LEU A 174 7.25 -2.57 9.05
CA LEU A 174 6.81 -1.51 9.97
C LEU A 174 6.32 -2.12 11.28
N PHE A 175 5.51 -3.17 11.19
CA PHE A 175 5.01 -3.87 12.36
C PHE A 175 6.15 -4.43 13.23
N LYS A 176 7.10 -5.15 12.61
CA LYS A 176 8.29 -5.65 13.30
C LYS A 176 9.10 -4.52 13.93
N ALA A 177 9.27 -3.40 13.21
CA ALA A 177 10.03 -2.25 13.69
C ALA A 177 9.38 -1.61 14.91
N VAL A 178 8.06 -1.42 14.92
CA VAL A 178 7.31 -0.87 16.06
C VAL A 178 7.40 -1.78 17.28
N VAL A 179 7.16 -3.08 17.13
CA VAL A 179 7.22 -4.04 18.25
C VAL A 179 8.63 -4.13 18.82
N SER A 180 9.64 -4.23 17.94
CA SER A 180 11.04 -4.24 18.36
C SER A 180 11.41 -2.96 19.11
N HIS A 181 10.89 -1.81 18.66
CA HIS A 181 11.17 -0.52 19.26
C HIS A 181 10.58 -0.37 20.67
N ASP A 182 9.32 -0.75 20.87
CA ASP A 182 8.66 -0.74 22.18
C ASP A 182 9.40 -1.63 23.20
N SER A 183 9.87 -2.80 22.75
CA SER A 183 10.70 -3.70 23.57
C SER A 183 12.02 -3.05 23.97
N LEU A 184 12.73 -2.44 23.01
CA LEU A 184 14.03 -1.79 23.26
C LEU A 184 13.89 -0.64 24.27
N GLN A 185 12.86 0.19 24.13
CA GLN A 185 12.60 1.28 25.07
C GLN A 185 12.28 0.75 26.47
N SER A 186 11.44 -0.28 26.59
CA SER A 186 11.08 -0.86 27.88
C SER A 186 12.30 -1.44 28.60
N GLU A 187 13.12 -2.21 27.88
CA GLU A 187 14.35 -2.81 28.42
C GLU A 187 15.36 -1.73 28.86
N PHE A 188 15.60 -0.72 28.02
CA PHE A 188 16.47 0.39 28.39
C PHE A 188 15.96 1.13 29.64
N THR A 189 14.66 1.38 29.74
CA THR A 189 14.10 2.05 30.93
C THR A 189 14.20 1.20 32.19
N SER A 190 14.23 -0.13 32.09
CA SER A 190 14.53 -1.00 33.23
C SER A 190 15.95 -0.73 33.74
N LEU A 191 16.95 -0.80 32.85
CA LEU A 191 18.35 -0.53 33.19
C LEU A 191 18.53 0.87 33.80
N PHE A 192 17.82 1.86 33.26
CA PHE A 192 17.89 3.22 33.78
C PHE A 192 17.23 3.36 35.16
N VAL A 193 16.09 2.71 35.41
CA VAL A 193 15.43 2.70 36.72
C VAL A 193 16.30 1.97 37.75
N ASP A 194 16.95 0.88 37.39
CA ASP A 194 17.85 0.16 38.29
C ASP A 194 19.05 1.04 38.69
N ALA A 195 19.56 1.87 37.77
CA ALA A 195 20.70 2.76 38.04
C ALA A 195 20.33 4.07 38.77
N MET A 196 19.16 4.66 38.46
CA MET A 196 18.79 6.03 38.84
C MET A 196 17.47 6.13 39.62
N GLY A 197 16.79 5.00 39.88
CA GLY A 197 15.43 4.96 40.42
C GLY A 197 15.30 5.64 41.77
N GLU A 198 16.21 5.36 42.69
CA GLU A 198 16.23 5.98 44.02
C GLU A 198 16.54 7.49 43.95
N ASP A 199 17.48 7.90 43.09
CA ASP A 199 17.91 9.30 42.96
C ASP A 199 16.83 10.22 42.41
N LEU A 200 15.99 9.68 41.52
CA LEU A 200 14.96 10.43 40.80
C LEU A 200 13.54 10.11 41.28
N GLY A 201 13.38 9.18 42.22
CA GLY A 201 12.08 8.69 42.68
C GLY A 201 11.29 7.94 41.59
N LEU A 202 11.97 7.33 40.62
CA LEU A 202 11.34 6.54 39.56
C LEU A 202 11.03 5.14 40.10
N ARG A 203 9.77 4.73 39.98
CA ARG A 203 9.29 3.46 40.57
C ARG A 203 9.09 2.33 39.57
N GLU A 204 8.80 2.66 38.31
CA GLU A 204 8.50 1.65 37.30
C GLU A 204 9.13 2.03 35.96
N PRO A 205 9.70 1.05 35.22
CA PRO A 205 10.12 1.26 33.83
C PRO A 205 8.91 1.46 32.91
N MET A 206 9.18 1.89 31.68
CA MET A 206 8.14 1.98 30.67
C MET A 206 7.57 0.58 30.41
N ARG A 207 6.24 0.44 30.52
CA ARG A 207 5.56 -0.81 30.20
C ARG A 207 5.53 -0.99 28.69
N THR A 208 5.86 -2.19 28.22
CA THR A 208 5.64 -2.55 26.82
C THR A 208 4.15 -2.47 26.49
N SER A 209 3.81 -1.72 25.46
CA SER A 209 2.45 -1.68 24.92
C SER A 209 2.11 -2.98 24.18
N PHE A 210 3.13 -3.69 23.70
CA PHE A 210 3.00 -4.92 22.92
C PHE A 210 3.55 -6.15 23.67
N THR A 211 2.83 -6.59 24.72
CA THR A 211 3.15 -7.87 25.39
C THR A 211 2.72 -9.07 24.52
N GLY A 212 3.55 -10.12 24.49
CA GLY A 212 3.65 -11.26 23.56
C GLY A 212 2.41 -12.13 23.21
N SER A 213 1.19 -11.62 23.38
CA SER A 213 -0.06 -12.24 22.90
C SER A 213 -1.14 -11.21 22.53
N ARG A 214 -0.89 -9.90 22.70
CA ARG A 214 -1.92 -8.85 22.54
C ARG A 214 -1.91 -8.14 21.19
N VAL A 215 -0.90 -8.35 20.35
CA VAL A 215 -1.02 -7.94 18.96
C VAL A 215 -1.91 -8.94 18.24
N ARG A 216 -3.21 -8.64 18.26
CA ARG A 216 -4.18 -9.34 17.43
C ARG A 216 -3.91 -8.93 15.99
N LEU A 217 -3.06 -9.68 15.30
CA LEU A 217 -2.84 -9.53 13.85
C LEU A 217 -3.98 -10.12 13.03
N TRP A 218 -4.76 -11.04 13.62
CA TRP A 218 -5.87 -11.71 12.94
C TRP A 218 -6.95 -10.77 12.40
N PRO A 219 -7.38 -9.66 13.07
CA PRO A 219 -8.35 -8.73 12.52
C PRO A 219 -7.79 -8.01 11.28
N HIS A 220 -6.50 -7.67 11.29
CA HIS A 220 -5.82 -7.08 10.13
C HIS A 220 -5.70 -8.07 8.98
N ALA A 221 -5.36 -9.32 9.26
CA ALA A 221 -5.32 -10.39 8.25
C ALA A 221 -6.72 -10.65 7.66
N VAL A 222 -7.77 -10.69 8.49
CA VAL A 222 -9.16 -10.81 8.04
C VAL A 222 -9.56 -9.62 7.19
N LEU A 223 -9.27 -8.39 7.63
CA LEU A 223 -9.59 -7.18 6.87
C LEU A 223 -8.86 -7.17 5.52
N LEU A 224 -7.59 -7.58 5.48
CA LEU A 224 -6.80 -7.68 4.25
C LEU A 224 -7.39 -8.72 3.30
N ILE A 225 -7.68 -9.93 3.79
CA ILE A 225 -8.29 -11.02 3.01
C ILE A 225 -9.65 -10.60 2.46
N VAL A 226 -10.49 -9.98 3.29
CA VAL A 226 -11.82 -9.50 2.88
C VAL A 226 -11.67 -8.39 1.83
N THR A 227 -10.78 -7.42 2.04
CA THR A 227 -10.59 -6.31 1.10
C THR A 227 -10.03 -6.78 -0.24
N LEU A 228 -9.00 -7.64 -0.23
CA LEU A 228 -8.43 -8.27 -1.42
C LEU A 228 -9.44 -9.18 -2.13
N GLY A 229 -10.18 -9.97 -1.35
CA GLY A 229 -11.23 -10.85 -1.86
C GLY A 229 -12.32 -10.05 -2.56
N LEU A 230 -12.86 -9.01 -1.91
CA LEU A 230 -13.85 -8.11 -2.50
C LEU A 230 -13.33 -7.41 -3.75
N TYR A 231 -12.09 -6.89 -3.71
CA TYR A 231 -11.47 -6.26 -4.88
C TYR A 231 -11.30 -7.25 -6.04
N SER A 232 -10.80 -8.45 -5.77
CA SER A 232 -10.63 -9.52 -6.77
C SER A 232 -11.98 -9.99 -7.35
N THR A 233 -13.01 -10.13 -6.51
CA THR A 233 -14.36 -10.46 -6.97
C THR A 233 -14.91 -9.36 -7.87
N PHE A 234 -14.78 -8.09 -7.48
CA PHE A 234 -15.22 -6.96 -8.29
C PHE A 234 -14.49 -6.89 -9.64
N PHE A 235 -13.16 -7.08 -9.63
CA PHE A 235 -12.36 -7.11 -10.85
C PHE A 235 -12.74 -8.27 -11.77
N ASN A 236 -12.95 -9.47 -11.22
CA ASN A 236 -13.44 -10.61 -12.01
C ASN A 236 -14.81 -10.34 -12.64
N LEU A 237 -15.74 -9.71 -11.90
CA LEU A 237 -17.04 -9.32 -12.44
C LEU A 237 -16.90 -8.32 -13.59
N LEU A 238 -15.99 -7.34 -13.47
CA LEU A 238 -15.67 -6.40 -14.54
C LEU A 238 -15.09 -7.10 -15.77
N VAL A 239 -14.12 -8.00 -15.59
CA VAL A 239 -13.51 -8.78 -16.68
C VAL A 239 -14.56 -9.62 -17.40
N VAL A 240 -15.39 -10.35 -16.64
CA VAL A 240 -16.50 -11.15 -17.20
C VAL A 240 -17.47 -10.25 -17.96
N HIS A 241 -17.82 -9.08 -17.42
CA HIS A 241 -18.68 -8.12 -18.09
C HIS A 241 -18.08 -7.65 -19.43
N LYS A 242 -16.82 -7.21 -19.43
CA LYS A 242 -16.13 -6.75 -20.63
C LYS A 242 -15.99 -7.86 -21.68
N MET A 243 -15.68 -9.08 -21.25
CA MET A 243 -15.62 -10.25 -22.14
C MET A 243 -16.99 -10.56 -22.75
N ASN A 244 -18.08 -10.49 -21.98
CA ASN A 244 -19.42 -10.69 -22.50
C ASN A 244 -19.82 -9.62 -23.53
N VAL A 245 -19.45 -8.34 -23.29
CA VAL A 245 -19.65 -7.26 -24.26
C VAL A 245 -18.88 -7.53 -25.54
N HIS A 246 -17.61 -7.92 -25.43
CA HIS A 246 -16.77 -8.28 -26.59
C HIS A 246 -17.37 -9.44 -27.39
N LEU A 247 -17.73 -10.56 -26.73
CA LEU A 247 -18.33 -11.72 -27.37
C LEU A 247 -19.65 -11.38 -28.08
N THR A 248 -20.47 -10.50 -27.49
CA THR A 248 -21.72 -10.06 -28.12
C THR A 248 -21.44 -9.22 -29.37
N SER A 249 -20.45 -8.32 -29.30
CA SER A 249 -20.02 -7.52 -30.45
C SER A 249 -19.44 -8.39 -31.56
N GLN A 250 -18.60 -9.37 -31.20
CA GLN A 250 -18.02 -10.33 -32.13
C GLN A 250 -19.10 -11.16 -32.80
N TRP A 251 -20.06 -11.65 -32.01
CA TRP A 251 -21.19 -12.42 -32.52
C TRP A 251 -22.05 -11.64 -33.51
N ALA A 252 -22.38 -10.38 -33.21
CA ALA A 252 -23.15 -9.54 -34.13
C ALA A 252 -22.42 -9.31 -35.46
N TYR A 253 -21.09 -9.17 -35.41
CA TYR A 253 -20.26 -9.08 -36.59
C TYR A 253 -20.23 -10.39 -37.39
N GLU A 254 -20.01 -11.53 -36.72
CA GLU A 254 -19.98 -12.86 -37.33
C GLU A 254 -21.34 -13.24 -37.96
N GLU A 255 -22.46 -12.88 -37.30
CA GLU A 255 -23.82 -13.06 -37.83
C GLU A 255 -24.00 -12.30 -39.16
N GLY A 256 -23.53 -11.05 -39.22
CA GLY A 256 -23.55 -10.25 -40.45
C GLY A 256 -22.65 -10.81 -41.56
N LEU A 257 -21.46 -11.29 -41.19
CA LEU A 257 -20.49 -11.87 -42.12
C LEU A 257 -21.01 -13.17 -42.74
N VAL A 258 -21.59 -14.07 -41.93
CA VAL A 258 -22.17 -15.33 -42.39
C VAL A 258 -23.33 -15.07 -43.36
N ALA A 259 -24.19 -14.08 -43.07
CA ALA A 259 -25.28 -13.70 -43.98
C ALA A 259 -24.74 -13.19 -45.33
N ALA A 260 -23.72 -12.33 -45.33
CA ALA A 260 -23.11 -11.79 -46.54
C ALA A 260 -22.41 -12.87 -47.38
N MET A 261 -21.69 -13.81 -46.74
CA MET A 261 -21.04 -14.94 -47.43
C MET A 261 -22.06 -15.91 -48.03
N ALA A 262 -23.15 -16.20 -47.31
CA ALA A 262 -24.20 -17.08 -47.82
C ALA A 262 -24.90 -16.49 -49.05
N GLU A 263 -25.10 -15.16 -49.07
CA GLU A 263 -25.63 -14.45 -50.22
C GLU A 263 -24.67 -14.46 -51.42
N ALA A 264 -23.37 -14.23 -51.19
CA ALA A 264 -22.35 -14.21 -52.23
C ALA A 264 -22.10 -15.60 -52.87
N GLU A 265 -22.09 -16.66 -52.07
CA GLU A 265 -21.81 -18.04 -52.51
C GLU A 265 -23.07 -18.81 -52.96
N GLY A 266 -24.25 -18.19 -52.90
CA GLY A 266 -25.52 -18.84 -53.27
C GLY A 266 -25.91 -20.02 -52.38
N ALA A 267 -25.42 -20.05 -51.12
CA ALA A 267 -25.62 -21.15 -50.21
C ALA A 267 -27.07 -21.20 -49.70
N SER A 268 -27.89 -22.07 -50.31
CA SER A 268 -29.31 -22.27 -49.93
C SER A 268 -29.52 -23.10 -48.64
N GLY A 269 -28.44 -23.53 -47.97
CA GLY A 269 -28.45 -24.53 -46.91
C GLY A 269 -28.57 -24.02 -45.47
N VAL A 270 -28.22 -22.76 -45.17
CA VAL A 270 -28.33 -22.21 -43.81
C VAL A 270 -29.75 -21.67 -43.60
N ARG A 271 -30.76 -22.55 -43.60
CA ARG A 271 -32.16 -22.15 -43.34
C ARG A 271 -32.65 -22.62 -41.97
N LYS A 272 -32.85 -21.62 -41.12
CA LYS A 272 -33.91 -21.49 -40.08
C LYS A 272 -33.88 -22.40 -38.84
N GLY A 273 -33.13 -23.50 -38.80
CA GLY A 273 -33.01 -24.34 -37.59
C GLY A 273 -32.09 -23.74 -36.50
N GLU A 274 -30.95 -23.18 -36.92
CA GLU A 274 -29.94 -22.64 -36.00
C GLU A 274 -30.26 -21.23 -35.50
N ALA A 275 -31.04 -20.44 -36.25
CA ALA A 275 -31.52 -19.12 -35.82
C ALA A 275 -32.35 -19.17 -34.50
N VAL A 276 -32.99 -20.31 -34.21
CA VAL A 276 -33.74 -20.53 -32.95
C VAL A 276 -32.80 -20.78 -31.77
N ALA A 277 -31.72 -21.54 -31.97
CA ALA A 277 -30.67 -21.74 -30.96
C ALA A 277 -29.86 -20.46 -30.71
N LEU A 278 -29.58 -19.68 -31.76
CA LEU A 278 -28.98 -18.35 -31.70
C LEU A 278 -29.85 -17.34 -30.93
N SER A 279 -31.18 -17.38 -31.09
CA SER A 279 -32.10 -16.51 -30.33
C SER A 279 -32.14 -16.82 -28.84
N GLY A 280 -31.99 -18.10 -28.46
CA GLY A 280 -31.92 -18.54 -27.08
C GLY A 280 -30.60 -18.15 -26.39
N ALA A 281 -29.48 -18.24 -27.11
CA ALA A 281 -28.18 -17.76 -26.62
C ALA A 281 -28.16 -16.24 -26.44
N LYS A 282 -28.72 -15.48 -27.40
CA LYS A 282 -28.89 -14.03 -27.30
C LYS A 282 -29.83 -13.63 -26.15
N ALA A 283 -30.95 -14.32 -25.97
CA ALA A 283 -31.86 -14.08 -24.85
C ALA A 283 -31.21 -14.41 -23.48
N PHE A 284 -30.35 -15.42 -23.40
CA PHE A 284 -29.58 -15.75 -22.20
C PHE A 284 -28.50 -14.70 -21.90
N LEU A 285 -27.80 -14.20 -22.91
CA LEU A 285 -26.83 -13.10 -22.79
C LEU A 285 -27.51 -11.78 -22.42
N ASP A 286 -28.67 -11.47 -23.00
CA ASP A 286 -29.50 -10.32 -22.63
C ASP A 286 -30.04 -10.44 -21.19
N LEU A 287 -30.35 -11.66 -20.73
CA LEU A 287 -30.75 -11.93 -19.34
C LEU A 287 -29.57 -11.74 -18.37
N LEU A 288 -28.35 -12.12 -18.76
CA LEU A 288 -27.13 -11.84 -17.99
C LEU A 288 -26.82 -10.34 -17.93
N GLN A 289 -27.07 -9.59 -19.01
CA GLN A 289 -26.99 -8.12 -19.01
C GLN A 289 -28.07 -7.47 -18.12
N ARG A 290 -29.31 -7.97 -18.13
CA ARG A 290 -30.45 -7.38 -17.40
C ARG A 290 -30.54 -7.85 -15.94
N GLY A 291 -29.99 -9.01 -15.58
CA GLY A 291 -30.24 -9.69 -14.30
C GLY A 291 -29.01 -9.96 -13.42
N GLY A 292 -27.80 -9.61 -13.83
CA GLY A 292 -26.59 -10.20 -13.25
C GLY A 292 -25.63 -9.30 -12.47
N ALA A 293 -26.05 -8.18 -11.88
CA ALA A 293 -25.24 -7.46 -10.86
C ALA A 293 -25.98 -6.35 -10.13
N TYR A 294 -26.99 -5.72 -10.74
CA TYR A 294 -27.60 -4.50 -10.19
C TYR A 294 -28.74 -4.74 -9.19
N ALA A 295 -29.25 -5.96 -9.06
CA ALA A 295 -30.38 -6.25 -8.18
C ALA A 295 -30.00 -6.69 -6.76
N CYS A 296 -28.74 -7.07 -6.52
CA CYS A 296 -28.30 -7.56 -5.19
C CYS A 296 -27.43 -6.58 -4.40
N PHE A 297 -27.03 -5.45 -4.98
CA PHE A 297 -26.25 -4.42 -4.29
C PHE A 297 -26.69 -3.01 -4.71
N THR A 298 -27.97 -2.69 -4.51
CA THR A 298 -28.32 -1.32 -4.14
C THR A 298 -27.77 -1.11 -2.73
N PRO A 299 -26.81 -0.19 -2.49
CA PRO A 299 -26.43 0.14 -1.13
C PRO A 299 -27.66 0.74 -0.47
N ILE A 300 -28.21 0.06 0.52
CA ILE A 300 -29.00 0.71 1.56
C ILE A 300 -28.00 1.57 2.33
N PHE A 301 -27.81 2.81 1.86
CA PHE A 301 -27.31 3.93 2.64
C PHE A 301 -28.33 5.06 2.46
N ILE A 302 -29.32 5.04 3.36
CA ILE A 302 -29.81 6.24 4.05
C ILE A 302 -28.96 6.35 5.31
#